data_AF-W1YI63-F1
#
_entry.id   AF-W1YI63-F1
#
_cell.length_a   1.000
_cell.length_b   1.000
_cell.length_c   1.000
_cell.angle_alpha   90.00
_cell.angle_beta   90.00
_cell.angle_gamma   90.00
#
_symmetry.space_group_name_H-M   'P 1'
#
loop_
_entity.id
_entity.type
_entity.pdbx_description
1 polymer ?
#
loop_
_entity_poly.entity_id
_entity_poly.type
_entity_poly.pdbx_seq_one_letter_code
_entity_poly.pdbx_strand_id
1 'polypeptide(L)'
;QALRLTRRAGNARPAIQHVLDLKGQKVQAGLAPALITRMRQHFQADNQVILFLNRRGFAPALLCHDCGWIAECPRCDHYYTLHQAQQ
;
A
#
# COMPACT_ATOMS: atom_id res chain seq x y z
N GLN A 1 28.86 21.72 6.80
CA GLN A 1 27.73 22.68 6.81
C GLN A 1 26.62 22.08 5.95
N ALA A 2 25.44 21.80 6.51
CA ALA A 2 24.35 21.16 5.76
C ALA A 2 23.55 22.21 4.97
N LEU A 3 23.34 21.99 3.67
CA LEU A 3 22.49 22.83 2.83
C LEU A 3 21.02 22.41 3.01
N ARG A 4 20.15 23.39 3.30
CA ARG A 4 18.71 23.18 3.46
C ARG A 4 18.00 23.53 2.14
N LEU A 5 17.50 22.52 1.44
CA LEU A 5 16.77 22.68 0.17
C LEU A 5 15.29 22.95 0.45
N THR A 6 14.90 24.22 0.54
CA THR A 6 13.51 24.62 0.81
C THR A 6 12.63 24.72 -0.44
N ARG A 7 13.21 24.55 -1.63
CA ARG A 7 12.51 24.64 -2.91
C ARG A 7 12.66 23.33 -3.69
N ARG A 8 11.60 22.91 -4.37
CA ARG A 8 11.63 21.75 -5.27
C ARG A 8 12.39 22.12 -6.55
N ALA A 9 12.98 21.12 -7.20
CA ALA A 9 13.70 21.32 -8.45
C ALA A 9 12.74 21.81 -9.56
N GLY A 10 13.15 22.83 -10.30
CA GLY A 10 12.36 23.44 -11.36
C GLY A 10 10.98 23.90 -10.89
N ASN A 11 9.94 23.55 -11.64
CA ASN A 11 8.55 23.89 -11.35
C ASN A 11 7.77 22.73 -10.72
N ALA A 12 8.46 21.76 -10.12
CA ALA A 12 7.84 20.57 -9.55
C ALA A 12 6.87 20.95 -8.42
N ARG A 13 5.63 20.49 -8.54
CA ARG A 13 4.59 20.65 -7.52
C ARG A 13 4.49 19.36 -6.69
N PRO A 14 4.05 19.43 -5.43
CA PRO A 14 3.73 18.24 -4.66
C PRO A 14 2.72 17.36 -5.42
N ALA A 15 2.92 16.05 -5.38
CA ALA A 15 1.96 15.11 -5.94
C ALA A 15 0.65 15.14 -5.15
N ILE A 16 -0.48 14.98 -5.84
CA ILE A 16 -1.78 14.79 -5.19
C ILE A 16 -1.81 13.36 -4.66
N GLN A 17 -1.99 13.20 -3.36
CA GLN A 17 -1.99 11.91 -2.67
C GLN A 17 -3.35 11.60 -2.06
N HIS A 18 -3.69 10.32 -2.02
CA HIS A 18 -4.89 9.81 -1.35
C HIS A 18 -4.50 8.59 -0.53
N VAL A 19 -4.96 8.54 0.72
CA VAL A 19 -4.87 7.34 1.56
C VAL A 19 -6.21 6.62 1.47
N LEU A 20 -6.20 5.38 0.99
CA LEU A 20 -7.40 4.57 0.86
C LEU A 20 -7.45 3.55 2.01
N ASP A 21 -8.52 3.58 2.79
CA ASP A 21 -8.77 2.57 3.80
C ASP A 21 -9.32 1.30 3.14
N LEU A 22 -8.59 0.18 3.27
CA LEU A 22 -8.99 -1.10 2.69
C LEU A 22 -10.02 -1.86 3.54
N LYS A 23 -10.24 -1.45 4.80
CA LYS A 23 -11.12 -2.15 5.73
C LYS A 23 -12.53 -2.33 5.14
N GLY A 24 -13.01 -3.58 5.12
CA GLY A 24 -14.33 -3.94 4.62
C GLY A 24 -14.54 -3.76 3.11
N GLN A 25 -13.49 -3.43 2.33
CA GLN A 25 -13.62 -3.25 0.88
C GLN A 25 -13.47 -4.58 0.14
N LYS A 26 -14.29 -4.83 -0.88
CA LYS A 26 -14.08 -5.96 -1.81
C LYS A 26 -12.87 -5.66 -2.70
N VAL A 27 -11.71 -6.19 -2.31
CA VAL A 27 -10.47 -6.05 -3.09
C VAL A 27 -10.48 -6.98 -4.30
N GLN A 28 -10.02 -6.48 -5.44
CA GLN A 28 -9.84 -7.27 -6.66
C GLN A 28 -8.34 -7.35 -6.96
N ALA A 29 -7.79 -8.57 -6.97
CA ALA A 29 -6.35 -8.81 -7.12
C ALA A 29 -5.49 -7.96 -6.15
N GLY A 30 -5.98 -7.75 -4.92
CA GLY A 30 -5.32 -6.93 -3.90
C GLY A 30 -5.50 -5.40 -4.06
N LEU A 31 -6.31 -4.94 -5.02
CA LEU A 31 -6.53 -3.51 -5.28
C LEU A 31 -7.93 -3.06 -4.82
N ALA A 32 -8.01 -1.88 -4.22
CA ALA A 32 -9.27 -1.24 -3.88
C ALA A 32 -10.04 -0.80 -5.13
N PRO A 33 -11.39 -0.87 -5.13
CA PRO A 33 -12.22 -0.32 -6.20
C PRO A 33 -11.89 1.14 -6.56
N ALA A 34 -11.68 1.99 -5.55
CA ALA A 34 -11.35 3.40 -5.75
C ALA A 34 -9.96 3.62 -6.40
N LEU A 35 -9.01 2.69 -6.20
CA LEU A 35 -7.72 2.71 -6.87
C LEU A 35 -7.87 2.28 -8.34
N ILE A 36 -8.61 1.20 -8.59
CA ILE A 36 -8.89 0.69 -9.94
C ILE A 36 -9.53 1.77 -10.81
N THR A 37 -10.52 2.51 -10.28
CA THR A 37 -11.16 3.62 -11.00
C THR A 37 -10.16 4.71 -11.38
N ARG A 38 -9.27 5.10 -10.46
CA ARG A 38 -8.23 6.11 -10.74
C ARG A 38 -7.22 5.61 -11.77
N MET A 39 -6.80 4.34 -11.68
CA MET A 39 -5.90 3.74 -12.67
C MET A 39 -6.52 3.78 -14.08
N ARG A 40 -7.81 3.47 -14.21
CA ARG A 40 -8.52 3.57 -15.49
C ARG A 40 -8.51 4.98 -16.07
N GLN A 41 -8.68 6.01 -15.23
CA GLN A 41 -8.59 7.41 -15.68
C GLN A 41 -7.20 7.75 -16.25
N HIS A 42 -6.13 7.24 -15.60
CA HIS A 42 -4.77 7.42 -16.13
C HIS A 42 -4.58 6.70 -17.47
N PHE A 43 -5.05 5.46 -17.59
CA PHE A 43 -4.97 4.71 -18.85
C PHE A 43 -5.77 5.34 -19.99
N GLN A 44 -6.94 5.91 -19.70
CA GLN A 44 -7.77 6.65 -20.68
C GLN A 44 -7.07 7.90 -21.23
N ALA A 45 -6.08 8.43 -20.51
CA ALA A 45 -5.28 9.57 -20.93
C ALA A 45 -3.87 9.15 -21.39
N ASP A 46 -3.70 7.89 -21.83
CA ASP A 46 -2.45 7.29 -22.32
C ASP A 46 -1.27 7.40 -21.33
N ASN A 47 -1.57 7.53 -20.04
CA ASN A 47 -0.56 7.54 -18.99
C ASN A 47 -0.23 6.13 -18.49
N GLN A 48 0.90 6.02 -17.79
CA GLN A 48 1.35 4.79 -17.15
C GLN A 48 1.15 4.86 -15.63
N VAL A 49 0.92 3.70 -15.02
CA VAL A 49 0.83 3.53 -13.57
C VAL A 49 1.87 2.52 -13.12
N ILE A 50 2.60 2.86 -12.06
CA ILE A 50 3.54 1.95 -11.39
C ILE A 50 2.90 1.47 -10.09
N LEU A 51 2.88 0.16 -9.87
CA LEU A 51 2.47 -0.46 -8.62
C LEU A 51 3.70 -0.95 -7.87
N PHE A 52 3.91 -0.46 -6.65
CA PHE A 52 4.95 -0.97 -5.76
C PHE A 52 4.36 -2.06 -4.86
N LEU A 53 5.07 -3.19 -4.80
CA LEU A 53 4.70 -4.33 -3.97
C LEU A 53 5.86 -4.69 -3.06
N ASN A 54 5.58 -5.46 -2.00
CA ASN A 54 6.62 -6.01 -1.16
C ASN A 54 7.58 -6.91 -1.96
N ARG A 55 8.82 -7.00 -1.50
CA ARG A 55 9.82 -7.88 -2.10
C ARG A 55 9.33 -9.34 -2.07
N ARG A 56 9.62 -10.10 -3.13
CA ARG A 56 9.37 -11.54 -3.18
C ARG A 56 10.02 -12.25 -1.99
N GLY A 57 9.27 -13.12 -1.30
CA GLY A 57 9.72 -13.80 -0.08
C GLY A 57 9.49 -13.00 1.21
N PHE A 58 8.73 -11.90 1.16
CA PHE A 58 8.31 -11.18 2.36
C PHE A 58 7.51 -12.09 3.31
N ALA A 59 7.85 -12.05 4.59
CA ALA A 59 7.17 -12.80 5.65
C ALA A 59 5.81 -12.13 5.97
N PRO A 60 4.67 -12.76 5.66
CA PRO A 60 3.37 -12.12 5.82
C PRO A 60 2.93 -12.09 7.30
N ALA A 61 2.23 -11.02 7.70
CA ALA A 61 1.48 -10.98 8.94
C ALA A 61 0.03 -11.42 8.70
N LEU A 62 -0.66 -11.87 9.75
CA LEU A 62 -2.09 -12.16 9.70
C LEU A 62 -2.89 -10.93 10.16
N LEU A 63 -3.86 -10.50 9.35
CA LEU A 63 -4.72 -9.35 9.63
C LEU A 63 -6.20 -9.65 9.33
N CYS A 64 -7.11 -9.02 10.08
CA CYS A 64 -8.54 -9.02 9.80
C CYS A 64 -8.88 -7.92 8.78
N HIS A 65 -9.48 -8.30 7.66
CA HIS A 65 -9.82 -7.37 6.58
C HIS A 65 -10.95 -6.41 6.93
N ASP A 66 -11.80 -6.72 7.91
CA ASP A 66 -12.95 -5.89 8.25
C ASP A 66 -12.63 -4.84 9.32
N CYS A 67 -11.90 -5.23 10.38
CA CYS A 67 -11.63 -4.34 11.51
C CYS A 67 -10.16 -3.89 11.63
N GLY A 68 -9.24 -4.51 10.89
CA GLY A 68 -7.82 -4.18 10.93
C GLY A 68 -7.04 -4.76 12.12
N TRP A 69 -7.64 -5.67 12.90
CA TRP A 69 -6.90 -6.43 13.91
C TRP A 69 -5.71 -7.16 13.28
N ILE A 70 -4.57 -7.17 13.97
CA ILE A 70 -3.34 -7.87 13.54
C ILE A 70 -2.99 -8.90 14.62
N ALA A 71 -2.55 -10.09 14.20
CA ALA A 71 -2.14 -11.13 15.12
C ALA A 71 -0.85 -10.74 15.86
N GLU A 72 -0.96 -10.53 17.17
CA GLU A 72 0.14 -10.16 18.06
C GLU A 72 0.61 -11.33 18.93
N CYS A 73 1.90 -11.35 19.26
CA CYS A 73 2.47 -12.33 20.17
C CYS A 73 2.03 -12.01 21.62
N PRO A 74 1.50 -12.98 22.40
CA PRO A 74 1.15 -12.73 23.80
C PRO A 74 2.39 -12.67 24.72
N ARG A 75 3.60 -12.91 24.20
CA ARG A 75 4.86 -12.94 24.96
C ARG A 75 5.75 -11.72 24.73
N CYS A 76 5.54 -10.95 23.65
CA CYS A 76 6.30 -9.76 23.30
C CYS A 76 5.47 -8.82 22.41
N ASP A 77 6.01 -7.64 22.10
CA ASP A 77 5.35 -6.59 21.30
C ASP A 77 5.46 -6.77 19.77
N HIS A 78 5.74 -7.99 19.29
CA HIS A 78 5.90 -8.28 17.86
C HIS A 78 4.66 -8.97 17.27
N TYR A 79 4.40 -8.72 15.98
CA TYR A 79 3.39 -9.44 15.21
C TYR A 79 3.84 -10.86 14.85
N TYR A 80 2.87 -11.77 14.73
CA TYR A 80 3.13 -13.11 14.20
C TYR A 80 3.46 -13.09 12.71
N THR A 81 4.31 -14.04 12.30
CA THR A 81 4.49 -14.41 10.89
C THR A 81 3.54 -15.54 10.54
N LEU A 82 2.73 -15.36 9.51
CA LEU A 82 1.85 -16.39 8.97
C LEU A 82 2.65 -17.37 8.12
N HIS A 83 2.77 -18.61 8.60
CA HIS A 83 3.31 -19.73 7.84
C HIS A 83 2.16 -20.48 7.16
N GLN A 84 1.77 -20.04 5.98
CA GLN A 84 0.76 -20.75 5.19
C GLN A 84 1.42 -21.93 4.47
N ALA A 85 1.06 -23.16 4.85
CA ALA A 85 1.44 -24.32 4.07
C ALA A 85 0.82 -24.20 2.68
N GLN A 86 1.63 -24.33 1.62
CA GLN A 86 1.12 -24.47 0.26
C GLN A 86 0.29 -25.75 0.20
N GLN A 87 -1.01 -25.61 -0.04
CA GLN A 87 -1.82 -26.66 -0.62
C GLN A 87 -1.68 -26.63 -2.14
#